data_AF-A0A967UZE5-F1
#
_entry.id   AF-A0A967UZE5-F1
#
_cell.length_a   1.000
_cell.length_b   1.000
_cell.length_c   1.000
_cell.angle_alpha   90.00
_cell.angle_beta   90.00
_cell.angle_gamma   90.00
#
_symmetry.space_group_name_H-M   'P 1'
#
loop_
_entity.id
_entity.type
_entity.pdbx_description
1 polymer ?
#
loop_
_entity_poly.entity_id
_entity_poly.type
_entity_poly.pdbx_seq_one_letter_code
_entity_poly.pdbx_strand_id
1 'polypeptide(L)' 'MSRANPDRVFAMVEADPGGGLFRSDDAGASWTLVSDDWTIRARAWYYIEVYADPVD' A
#
# COMPACT_ATOMS: atom_id res chain seq x y z
N MET A 1 -3.74 7.92 7.98
CA MET A 1 -2.52 8.53 8.56
C MET A 1 -2.02 7.60 9.64
N SER A 2 -0.85 6.97 9.44
CA SER A 2 -0.22 6.16 10.49
C SER A 2 0.10 7.06 11.69
N ARG A 3 -0.14 6.59 12.92
CA ARG A 3 0.19 7.35 14.14
C ARG A 3 1.69 7.35 14.44
N ALA A 4 2.48 6.54 13.75
CA ALA A 4 3.93 6.38 13.98
C ALA A 4 4.81 7.16 13.00
N ASN A 5 4.38 7.36 11.75
CA ASN A 5 5.06 8.22 10.78
C ASN A 5 4.02 8.84 9.80
N PRO A 6 3.79 10.17 9.84
CA PRO A 6 2.84 10.83 8.95
C PRO A 6 3.25 10.77 7.47
N ASP A 7 4.53 10.59 7.18
CA ASP A 7 5.07 10.53 5.82
C ASP A 7 4.91 9.14 5.18
N ARG A 8 4.58 8.11 5.99
CA ARG A 8 4.32 6.77 5.47
C ARG A 8 2.89 6.66 4.94
N VAL A 9 2.78 6.42 3.63
CA VAL A 9 1.52 6.19 2.93
C VAL A 9 1.55 4.89 2.12
N PHE A 10 0.40 4.25 1.98
CA PHE A 10 0.24 3.03 1.21
C PHE A 10 -0.79 3.24 0.11
N ALA A 11 -0.57 2.65 -1.06
CA ALA A 11 -1.50 2.68 -2.18
C ALA A 11 -1.68 1.27 -2.73
N MET A 12 -2.94 0.84 -2.87
CA MET A 12 -3.28 -0.35 -3.66
C MET A 12 -3.60 0.11 -5.07
N VAL A 13 -2.86 -0.39 -6.05
CA VAL A 13 -3.06 -0.09 -7.47
C VAL A 13 -3.52 -1.36 -8.18
N GLU A 14 -4.72 -1.32 -8.74
CA GLU A 14 -5.27 -2.39 -9.56
C GLU A 14 -4.96 -2.11 -11.03
N ALA A 15 -3.90 -2.74 -11.55
CA ALA A 15 -3.46 -2.63 -12.95
C ALA A 15 -2.82 -3.94 -13.43
N ASP A 16 -2.97 -4.24 -14.72
CA ASP A 16 -2.31 -5.35 -15.38
C ASP A 16 -1.79 -4.91 -16.78
N PRO A 17 -0.47 -4.90 -17.03
CA PRO A 17 0.62 -5.17 -16.08
C PRO A 17 0.88 -3.97 -15.14
N GLY A 18 1.45 -4.24 -13.96
CA GLY A 18 2.02 -3.20 -13.08
C GLY A 18 1.17 -2.71 -11.90
N GLY A 19 0.12 -3.45 -11.51
CA GLY A 19 -0.59 -3.20 -10.24
C GLY A 19 0.28 -3.49 -9.02
N GLY A 20 -0.26 -3.45 -7.80
CA GLY A 20 0.49 -3.82 -6.59
C GLY A 20 0.06 -3.06 -5.35
N LEU A 21 0.48 -3.57 -4.19
CA LEU A 21 0.55 -2.76 -2.98
C LEU A 21 1.88 -2.02 -3.00
N PHE A 22 1.79 -0.70 -2.95
CA PHE A 22 2.94 0.19 -2.90
C PHE A 22 3.00 0.89 -1.55
N ARG A 23 4.22 1.12 -1.05
CA ARG A 23 4.50 1.95 0.13
C ARG A 23 5.38 3.11 -0.29
N SER A 24 5.06 4.28 0.21
CA SER A 24 5.93 5.43 0.24
C SER A 24 6.26 5.74 1.70
N ASP A 25 7.50 6.11 1.94
CA ASP A 25 8.01 6.58 3.23
C ASP A 25 8.34 8.09 3.19
N ASP A 26 7.98 8.78 2.09
CA ASP A 26 8.31 10.17 1.77
C ASP A 26 7.09 10.97 1.28
N ALA A 27 5.93 10.72 1.89
CA ALA A 27 4.65 11.39 1.61
C ALA A 27 4.17 11.29 0.14
N GLY A 28 4.58 10.24 -0.57
CA GLY A 28 4.16 9.92 -1.93
C GLY A 28 5.13 10.39 -3.03
N ALA A 29 6.33 10.88 -2.67
CA ALA A 29 7.33 11.31 -3.66
C ALA A 29 7.99 10.13 -4.38
N SER A 30 8.22 9.01 -3.69
CA SER A 30 8.71 7.75 -4.24
C SER A 30 7.91 6.56 -3.74
N TRP A 31 7.84 5.51 -4.56
CA TRP A 31 7.02 4.34 -4.31
C TRP A 31 7.84 3.07 -4.42
N THR A 32 7.73 2.22 -3.41
CA THR A 32 8.33 0.88 -3.40
C THR A 32 7.22 -0.15 -3.48
N LEU A 33 7.36 -1.13 -4.38
CA LEU A 33 6.47 -2.26 -4.48
C LEU A 33 6.66 -3.17 -3.25
N VAL A 34 5.60 -3.32 -2.46
CA VAL A 34 5.57 -4.17 -1.27
C VAL A 34 5.13 -5.59 -1.63
N SER A 35 4.12 -5.71 -2.50
CA SER A 35 3.63 -6.99 -2.96
C SER A 35 2.96 -6.86 -4.31
N ASP A 36 3.24 -7.82 -5.18
CA ASP A 36 2.60 -8.01 -6.47
C ASP A 36 1.64 -9.21 -6.52
N ASP A 37 1.20 -9.70 -5.37
CA ASP A 37 0.31 -10.85 -5.32
C ASP A 37 -1.06 -10.52 -5.93
N TRP A 38 -1.51 -11.36 -6.86
CA TRP A 38 -2.84 -11.25 -7.46
C TRP A 38 -3.95 -11.36 -6.43
N THR A 39 -3.76 -12.14 -5.35
CA THR A 39 -4.77 -12.37 -4.31
C THR A 39 -5.14 -11.10 -3.54
N ILE A 40 -4.22 -10.15 -3.37
CA ILE A 40 -4.48 -8.86 -2.70
C ILE A 40 -5.03 -7.79 -3.65
N ARG A 41 -4.92 -8.00 -4.97
CA ARG A 41 -5.45 -7.11 -6.03
C ARG A 41 -6.83 -7.53 -6.53
N ALA A 42 -7.13 -8.83 -6.52
CA ALA A 42 -8.32 -9.41 -7.16
C ALA A 42 -9.66 -9.08 -6.49
N ARG A 43 -9.67 -8.38 -5.34
CA ARG A 43 -10.88 -8.09 -4.55
C ARG A 43 -10.93 -6.68 -3.95
N ALA A 44 -10.38 -5.69 -4.66
CA ALA A 44 -10.32 -4.30 -4.17
C ALA A 44 -11.69 -3.69 -3.79
N TRP A 45 -12.79 -4.26 -4.30
CA TRP A 45 -14.14 -3.69 -4.18
C TRP A 45 -14.85 -4.04 -2.88
N TYR A 46 -14.35 -4.96 -2.05
CA TYR A 46 -15.09 -5.38 -0.85
C TYR A 46 -14.30 -5.37 0.47
N TYR A 47 -12.99 -5.60 0.48
CA TYR A 47 -12.19 -5.52 1.73
C TYR A 47 -10.70 -5.27 1.43
N ILE A 48 -10.26 -4.01 1.47
CA ILE A 48 -8.84 -3.68 1.64
C ILE A 48 -8.70 -2.96 2.98
N GLU A 49 -8.06 -3.61 3.93
CA GLU A 49 -7.64 -2.98 5.17
C GLU A 49 -6.12 -2.96 5.22
N VAL A 50 -5.54 -1.76 5.24
CA VAL A 50 -4.10 -1.56 5.45
C VAL A 50 -3.90 -1.11 6.89
N TYR A 51 -3.35 -2.00 7.71
CA TYR A 51 -2.97 -1.69 9.09
C TYR A 51 -1.49 -1.32 9.14
N ALA A 52 -1.20 -0.10 9.58
CA ALA A 52 0.15 0.30 9.97
C ALA A 52 0.35 -0.05 11.45
N ASP A 53 1.26 -0.98 11.73
CA ASP A 53 1.70 -1.27 13.10
C ASP A 53 2.47 -0.05 13.65
N PRO A 54 2.06 0.52 14.80
CA PRO A 54 2.73 1.67 15.39
C PRO A 54 4.03 1.34 16.14
N VAL A 55 4.44 0.06 16.21
CA VAL A 55 5.64 -0.37 16.91
C VAL A 55 6.74 -0.78 15.92
N ASP A 56 7.33 0.22 15.24
CA ASP A 56 8.72 0.21 14.76
C ASP A 56 9.18 1.64 14.43
#